data_AF-A0A962V630-F1
#
_entry.id   AF-A0A962V630-F1
#
_cell.length_a   1.000
_cell.length_b   1.000
_cell.length_c   1.000
_cell.angle_alpha   90.00
_cell.angle_beta   90.00
_cell.angle_gamma   90.00
#
_symmetry.space_group_name_H-M   'P 1'
#
loop_
_entity.id
_entity.type
_entity.pdbx_description
1 polymer ?
#
loop_
_entity_poly.entity_id
_entity_poly.type
_entity_poly.pdbx_seq_one_letter_code
_entity_poly.pdbx_strand_id
1 'polypeptide(L)'
;GMGTAAGSLGQFLLTPLGQAFLSAYGWSTALLLLAGLAAAVIPLAGVLAGKPQMTGAGMEQSLRQALKEAGGHASYWYLIAGFFVCGFHVAFIQTHLPAYLSDMGLGGSIGAWAISLVGLFNVVGAYMSGVMGGKYSKKY
;
A
#
# COMPACT_ATOMS: atom_id res chain seq x y z
N GLY A 1 9.15 4.25 4.84
CA GLY A 1 9.12 5.56 4.19
C GLY A 1 8.88 5.42 2.71
N MET A 2 9.94 5.24 1.91
CA MET A 2 9.83 5.22 0.44
C MET A 2 9.00 4.04 -0.12
N GLY A 3 9.24 2.81 0.35
CA GLY A 3 8.46 1.65 -0.12
C GLY A 3 6.96 1.73 0.20
N THR A 4 6.64 2.17 1.42
CA THR A 4 5.25 2.44 1.84
C THR A 4 4.62 3.59 1.05
N ALA A 5 5.37 4.65 0.74
CA ALA A 5 4.89 5.75 -0.10
C ALA A 5 4.64 5.32 -1.55
N ALA A 6 5.46 4.42 -2.11
CA ALA A 6 5.25 3.88 -3.45
C ALA A 6 3.94 3.09 -3.57
N GLY A 7 3.61 2.28 -2.56
CA GLY A 7 2.31 1.59 -2.51
C GLY A 7 1.12 2.56 -2.50
N SER A 8 1.19 3.61 -1.67
CA SER A 8 0.16 4.64 -1.59
C SER A 8 0.03 5.50 -2.85
N LEU A 9 1.13 5.74 -3.57
CA LEU A 9 1.11 6.37 -4.90
C LEU A 9 0.37 5.52 -5.91
N GLY A 10 0.57 4.20 -5.86
CA GLY A 10 -0.19 3.24 -6.68
C GLY A 10 -1.69 3.38 -6.46
N GLN A 11 -2.15 3.47 -5.22
CA GLN A 11 -3.55 3.70 -4.90
C GLN A 11 -4.05 5.07 -5.40
N PHE A 12 -3.28 6.14 -5.17
CA PHE A 12 -3.64 7.49 -5.62
C PHE A 12 -3.88 7.55 -7.13
N LEU A 13 -3.03 6.89 -7.93
CA LEU A 13 -3.08 6.91 -9.39
C LEU A 13 -4.04 5.87 -9.97
N LEU A 14 -4.01 4.62 -9.49
CA LEU A 14 -4.77 3.53 -10.09
C LEU A 14 -6.26 3.61 -9.80
N THR A 15 -6.68 4.13 -8.65
CA THR A 15 -8.11 4.23 -8.32
C THR A 15 -8.88 5.15 -9.28
N PRO A 16 -8.47 6.41 -9.54
CA PRO A 16 -9.15 7.26 -10.51
C PRO A 16 -8.95 6.77 -11.95
N LEU A 17 -7.78 6.20 -12.28
CA LEU A 17 -7.54 5.62 -13.61
C LEU A 17 -8.48 4.44 -13.90
N GLY A 18 -8.66 3.54 -12.92
CA GLY A 18 -9.59 2.43 -13.02
C GLY A 18 -11.02 2.93 -13.26
N GLN A 19 -11.44 3.95 -12.52
CA GLN A 19 -12.76 4.57 -12.73
C GLN A 19 -12.90 5.21 -14.11
N ALA A 20 -11.85 5.87 -14.61
CA ALA A 20 -11.83 6.43 -15.96
C ALA A 20 -12.00 5.33 -17.02
N PHE A 21 -11.27 4.21 -16.90
CA PHE A 21 -11.42 3.08 -17.80
C PHE A 21 -12.81 2.44 -17.75
N LEU A 22 -13.37 2.29 -16.55
CA LEU A 22 -14.74 1.80 -16.38
C LEU A 22 -15.75 2.70 -17.09
N SER A 23 -15.60 4.02 -16.97
CA SER A 23 -16.51 4.99 -17.61
C SER A 23 -16.35 5.07 -19.13
N ALA A 24 -15.14 4.87 -19.66
CA ALA A 24 -14.85 5.03 -21.09
C ALA A 24 -15.04 3.74 -21.89
N TYR A 25 -14.66 2.58 -21.33
CA TYR A 25 -14.55 1.32 -22.07
C TYR A 25 -15.38 0.16 -21.49
N GLY A 26 -16.08 0.39 -20.37
CA GLY A 26 -16.83 -0.64 -19.66
C GLY A 26 -15.96 -1.60 -18.84
N TRP A 27 -16.61 -2.46 -18.07
CA TRP A 27 -15.95 -3.29 -17.05
C TRP A 27 -14.96 -4.31 -17.60
N SER A 28 -15.31 -5.02 -18.67
CA SER A 28 -14.46 -6.09 -19.22
C SER A 28 -13.14 -5.53 -19.76
N THR A 29 -13.20 -4.48 -20.58
CA THR A 29 -12.00 -3.86 -21.17
C THR A 29 -11.16 -3.17 -20.10
N ALA A 30 -11.78 -2.51 -19.11
CA ALA A 30 -11.06 -1.90 -18.00
C ALA A 30 -10.25 -2.92 -17.19
N LEU A 31 -10.84 -4.09 -16.89
CA LEU A 31 -10.14 -5.18 -16.19
C LEU A 31 -8.96 -5.71 -17.01
N LEU A 32 -9.10 -5.86 -18.33
CA LEU A 32 -8.01 -6.28 -19.20
C LEU A 32 -6.86 -5.24 -19.24
N LEU A 33 -7.19 -3.95 -19.29
CA LEU A 33 -6.19 -2.87 -19.24
C LEU A 33 -5.44 -2.86 -17.90
N LEU A 34 -6.16 -2.99 -16.78
CA LEU A 34 -5.56 -3.09 -15.44
C LEU A 34 -4.69 -4.35 -15.29
N ALA A 35 -5.14 -5.49 -15.84
CA ALA A 35 -4.34 -6.72 -15.89
C ALA A 35 -3.07 -6.53 -16.72
N GLY A 36 -3.13 -5.82 -17.84
CA GLY A 36 -1.97 -5.45 -18.64
C GLY A 36 -0.95 -4.59 -17.87
N LEU A 37 -1.44 -3.57 -17.13
CA LEU A 37 -0.59 -2.77 -16.24
C LEU A 37 0.08 -3.61 -15.14
N ALA A 38 -0.66 -4.54 -14.53
CA ALA A 38 -0.11 -5.45 -13.53
C ALA A 38 0.93 -6.41 -14.15
N ALA A 39 0.67 -6.93 -15.35
CA ALA A 39 1.62 -7.80 -16.06
C ALA A 39 2.92 -7.06 -16.42
N ALA A 40 2.85 -5.75 -16.72
CA ALA A 40 4.02 -4.93 -16.98
C ALA A 40 4.97 -4.81 -15.76
N VAL A 41 4.49 -5.07 -14.54
CA VAL A 41 5.34 -5.13 -13.35
C VAL A 41 6.36 -6.28 -13.44
N ILE A 42 6.03 -7.40 -14.08
CA ILE A 42 6.90 -8.58 -14.19
C ILE A 42 8.23 -8.26 -14.91
N PRO A 43 8.24 -7.74 -16.15
CA PRO A 43 9.48 -7.40 -16.83
C PRO A 43 10.21 -6.24 -16.13
N LEU A 44 9.48 -5.24 -15.60
CA LEU A 44 10.08 -4.15 -14.85
C LEU A 44 10.79 -4.63 -13.58
N ALA A 45 10.20 -5.58 -12.85
CA ALA A 45 10.82 -6.20 -11.70
C ALA A 45 12.09 -6.95 -12.09
N GLY A 46 12.12 -7.63 -13.24
CA GLY A 46 13.33 -8.28 -13.76
C GLY A 46 14.47 -7.30 -14.06
N VAL A 47 14.15 -6.09 -14.54
CA VAL A 47 15.15 -5.04 -14.82
C VAL A 47 15.60 -4.31 -13.56
N LEU A 48 14.69 -4.07 -12.61
CA LEU A 48 14.96 -3.35 -11.36
C LEU A 48 15.47 -4.24 -10.22
N ALA A 49 15.35 -5.57 -10.32
CA ALA A 49 15.83 -6.50 -9.30
C ALA A 49 17.35 -6.37 -9.16
N GLY A 50 17.79 -5.67 -8.11
CA GLY A 50 19.20 -5.61 -7.74
C GLY A 50 19.70 -6.98 -7.27
N LYS A 51 21.00 -7.24 -7.44
CA LYS A 51 21.65 -8.40 -6.84
C LYS A 51 21.66 -8.22 -5.32
N PRO A 52 21.17 -9.18 -4.52
CA PRO A 52 21.29 -9.08 -3.07
C PRO A 52 22.77 -9.05 -2.69
N GLN A 53 23.24 -7.91 -2.20
CA GLN A 53 24.54 -7.83 -1.54
C GLN A 53 24.38 -8.47 -0.17
N MET A 54 24.83 -9.71 -0.01
CA MET A 54 25.01 -10.34 1.31
C MET A 54 26.18 -9.63 2.01
N THR A 55 25.91 -8.46 2.59
CA THR A 55 26.87 -7.76 3.43
C THR A 55 26.83 -8.36 4.83
N GLY A 56 27.69 -9.35 5.06
CA GLY A 56 27.98 -9.90 6.38
C GLY A 56 27.74 -11.41 6.47
N ALA A 57 28.56 -12.07 7.28
CA ALA A 57 28.28 -13.40 7.83
C ALA A 57 27.05 -13.29 8.75
N GLY A 58 25.87 -13.21 8.13
CA GLY A 58 24.60 -13.12 8.83
C GLY A 58 24.35 -14.42 9.58
N MET A 59 24.05 -14.30 10.86
CA MET A 59 23.54 -15.38 11.69
C MET A 59 22.48 -16.15 10.89
N GLU A 60 22.69 -17.46 10.65
CA GLU A 60 21.74 -18.33 9.95
C GLU A 60 20.49 -18.55 10.81
N GLN A 61 19.72 -17.49 11.02
CA GLN A 61 18.45 -17.56 11.70
C GLN A 61 17.38 -17.93 10.68
N SER A 62 16.76 -19.08 10.88
CA SER A 62 15.60 -19.48 10.09
C SER A 62 14.42 -18.52 10.32
N LEU A 63 13.53 -18.36 9.33
CA LEU A 63 12.29 -17.59 9.46
C LEU A 63 11.51 -17.94 10.74
N ARG A 64 11.48 -19.23 11.11
CA ARG A 64 10.78 -19.71 12.31
C ARG A 64 11.45 -19.21 13.60
N GLN A 65 12.78 -19.17 13.65
CA GLN A 65 13.51 -18.64 14.79
C GLN A 65 13.30 -17.13 14.91
N ALA A 66 13.31 -16.38 13.80
CA ALA A 66 13.06 -14.94 13.79
C ALA A 66 11.65 -14.60 14.32
N LEU A 67 10.63 -15.34 13.87
CA LEU A 67 9.26 -15.15 14.35
C LEU A 67 9.11 -15.50 15.83
N LYS A 68 9.76 -16.58 16.29
CA LYS A 68 9.73 -16.98 17.70
C LYS A 68 10.38 -15.92 18.60
N GLU A 69 11.50 -15.37 18.17
CA GLU A 69 12.19 -14.30 18.91
C GLU A 69 11.37 -13.01 18.94
N ALA A 70 10.86 -12.56 17.79
CA ALA A 70 10.00 -11.38 17.70
C ALA A 70 8.75 -11.50 18.58
N GLY A 71 8.12 -12.68 18.61
CA GLY A 71 6.95 -12.97 19.45
C GLY A 71 7.21 -12.85 20.95
N GLY A 72 8.47 -12.91 21.40
CA GLY A 72 8.87 -12.71 22.79
C GLY A 72 8.89 -11.24 23.23
N HIS A 73 8.81 -10.28 22.30
CA HIS A 73 8.85 -8.85 22.60
C HIS A 73 7.45 -8.23 22.62
N ALA A 74 7.05 -7.61 23.73
CA ALA A 74 5.75 -6.92 23.82
C ALA A 74 5.61 -5.79 22.77
N SER A 75 6.70 -5.07 22.48
CA SER A 75 6.73 -4.03 21.45
C SER A 75 6.35 -4.55 20.06
N TYR A 76 6.68 -5.80 19.73
CA TYR A 76 6.29 -6.43 18.47
C TYR A 76 4.78 -6.59 18.38
N TRP A 77 4.12 -7.04 19.46
CA TRP A 77 2.67 -7.18 19.52
C TRP A 77 1.94 -5.84 19.45
N TYR A 78 2.44 -4.80 20.11
CA TYR A 78 1.87 -3.44 19.99
C TYR A 78 1.97 -2.91 18.57
N LEU A 79 3.10 -3.15 17.90
CA LEU A 79 3.29 -2.74 16.51
C LEU A 79 2.34 -3.50 15.58
N ILE A 80 2.19 -4.82 15.75
CA ILE A 80 1.20 -5.62 15.01
C ILE A 80 -0.21 -5.08 15.21
N ALA A 81 -0.63 -4.85 16.45
CA ALA A 81 -1.96 -4.34 16.77
C ALA A 81 -2.21 -2.99 16.10
N GLY A 82 -1.23 -2.07 16.16
CA GLY A 82 -1.31 -0.78 15.47
C GLY A 82 -1.44 -0.90 13.95
N PHE A 83 -0.60 -1.74 13.32
CA PHE A 83 -0.69 -1.99 11.88
C PHE A 83 -2.00 -2.65 11.48
N PHE A 84 -2.53 -3.56 12.29
CA PHE A 84 -3.81 -4.21 12.08
C PHE A 84 -4.95 -3.19 12.10
N VAL A 85 -5.05 -2.40 13.17
CA VAL A 85 -6.12 -1.40 13.31
C VAL A 85 -6.05 -0.36 12.19
N CYS A 86 -4.85 0.13 11.87
CA CYS A 86 -4.64 1.07 10.77
C CYS A 86 -5.08 0.48 9.42
N GLY A 87 -4.59 -0.72 9.09
CA GLY A 87 -4.94 -1.40 7.84
C GLY A 87 -6.42 -1.73 7.73
N PHE A 88 -7.03 -2.17 8.83
CA PHE A 88 -8.47 -2.45 8.90
C PHE A 88 -9.30 -1.22 8.56
N HIS A 89 -9.02 -0.07 9.17
CA HIS A 89 -9.75 1.17 8.88
C HIS A 89 -9.61 1.61 7.42
N VAL A 90 -8.41 1.52 6.85
CA VAL A 90 -8.18 1.87 5.44
C VAL A 90 -8.95 0.93 4.50
N ALA A 91 -8.87 -0.39 4.72
CA ALA A 91 -9.57 -1.37 3.91
C ALA A 91 -11.11 -1.25 4.04
N PHE A 92 -11.60 -0.97 5.25
CA PHE A 92 -13.01 -0.70 5.51
C PHE A 92 -13.52 0.50 4.70
N ILE A 93 -12.80 1.63 4.75
CA ILE A 93 -13.17 2.82 3.98
C ILE A 93 -13.13 2.53 2.48
N GLN A 94 -12.11 1.83 1.99
CA GLN A 94 -11.99 1.49 0.56
C GLN A 94 -13.15 0.65 0.03
N THR A 95 -13.67 -0.27 0.83
CA THR A 95 -14.71 -1.21 0.42
C THR A 95 -16.11 -0.64 0.58
N HIS A 96 -16.37 0.08 1.68
CA HIS A 96 -17.72 0.55 2.00
C HIS A 96 -18.03 1.96 1.49
N LEU A 97 -17.03 2.85 1.39
CA LEU A 97 -17.29 4.24 0.99
C LEU A 97 -17.83 4.36 -0.45
N PRO A 98 -17.29 3.67 -1.48
CA PRO A 98 -17.82 3.80 -2.83
C PRO A 98 -19.26 3.30 -2.97
N ALA A 99 -19.59 2.18 -2.32
CA ALA A 99 -20.94 1.64 -2.29
C ALA A 99 -21.92 2.59 -1.58
N TYR A 100 -21.54 3.09 -0.40
CA TYR A 100 -22.32 4.06 0.35
C TYR A 100 -22.61 5.35 -0.45
N LEU A 101 -21.60 5.88 -1.16
CA LEU A 101 -21.79 7.06 -2.02
C LEU A 101 -22.71 6.75 -3.20
N SER A 102 -22.59 5.56 -3.80
CA SER A 102 -23.47 5.11 -4.87
C SER A 102 -24.92 4.99 -4.40
N ASP A 103 -25.16 4.47 -3.19
CA ASP A 103 -26.49 4.33 -2.61
C ASP A 103 -27.17 5.68 -2.34
N MET A 104 -26.38 6.72 -2.05
CA MET A 104 -26.87 8.11 -1.94
C MET A 104 -27.12 8.80 -3.29
N GLY A 105 -26.91 8.10 -4.41
CA GLY A 105 -27.06 8.66 -5.76
C GLY A 105 -25.92 9.58 -6.20
N LEU A 106 -24.79 9.57 -5.47
CA LEU A 106 -23.60 10.31 -5.88
C LEU A 106 -22.84 9.52 -6.96
N GLY A 107 -22.31 10.24 -7.96
CA GLY A 107 -21.58 9.61 -9.06
C GLY A 107 -20.32 8.87 -8.56
N GLY A 108 -20.05 7.69 -9.11
CA GLY A 108 -18.90 6.85 -8.72
C GLY A 108 -17.52 7.51 -8.84
N SER A 109 -17.42 8.62 -9.58
CA SER A 109 -16.21 9.46 -9.63
C SER A 109 -15.85 10.05 -8.27
N ILE A 110 -16.84 10.42 -7.44
CA ILE A 110 -16.61 10.99 -6.11
C ILE A 110 -15.97 9.96 -5.18
N GLY A 111 -16.45 8.71 -5.23
CA GLY A 111 -15.85 7.61 -4.49
C GLY A 111 -14.40 7.34 -4.89
N ALA A 112 -14.11 7.33 -6.20
CA ALA A 112 -12.76 7.14 -6.70
C ALA A 112 -11.81 8.27 -6.26
N TRP A 113 -12.25 9.53 -6.31
CA TRP A 113 -11.47 10.67 -5.85
C TRP A 113 -11.25 10.69 -4.33
N ALA A 114 -12.24 10.27 -3.54
CA ALA A 114 -12.10 10.16 -2.10
C ALA A 114 -11.01 9.14 -1.73
N ILE A 115 -11.02 7.96 -2.36
CA ILE A 115 -9.99 6.93 -2.13
C ILE A 115 -8.62 7.36 -2.66
N SER A 116 -8.59 8.10 -3.77
CA SER A 116 -7.36 8.71 -4.30
C SER A 116 -6.74 9.68 -3.28
N LEU A 117 -7.53 10.58 -2.71
CA LEU A 117 -7.09 11.52 -1.68
C LEU A 117 -6.54 10.82 -0.43
N VAL A 118 -7.17 9.73 0.02
CA VAL A 118 -6.65 8.89 1.10
C VAL A 118 -5.24 8.37 0.75
N GLY A 119 -5.06 7.88 -0.48
CA GLY A 119 -3.75 7.48 -1.00
C GLY A 119 -2.73 8.62 -0.96
N LEU A 120 -3.10 9.81 -1.45
CA LEU A 120 -2.22 10.98 -1.47
C LEU A 120 -1.75 11.39 -0.06
N PHE A 121 -2.67 11.47 0.90
CA PHE A 121 -2.30 11.80 2.29
C PHE A 121 -1.40 10.73 2.90
N ASN A 122 -1.62 9.46 2.57
CA ASN A 122 -0.76 8.37 3.02
C ASN A 122 0.66 8.46 2.41
N VAL A 123 0.80 8.90 1.15
CA VAL A 123 2.12 9.18 0.55
C VAL A 123 2.86 10.26 1.35
N VAL A 124 2.18 11.39 1.60
CA VAL A 124 2.77 12.52 2.34
C VAL A 124 3.19 12.08 3.75
N GLY A 125 2.29 11.40 4.48
CA GLY A 125 2.57 10.90 5.82
C GLY A 125 3.71 9.89 5.87
N ALA A 126 3.73 8.91 4.95
CA ALA A 126 4.78 7.89 4.87
C ALA A 126 6.15 8.48 4.50
N TYR A 127 6.17 9.49 3.63
CA TYR A 127 7.40 10.20 3.28
C TYR A 127 7.92 11.03 4.45
N MET A 128 7.07 11.86 5.06
CA MET A 128 7.45 12.71 6.19
C MET A 128 7.94 11.89 7.40
N SER A 129 7.19 10.85 7.77
CA SER A 129 7.60 9.94 8.86
C SER A 129 8.88 9.19 8.53
N GLY A 130 9.10 8.82 7.25
CA GLY A 130 10.34 8.22 6.78
C GLY A 130 11.56 9.14 6.94
N VAL A 131 11.43 10.40 6.50
CA VAL A 131 12.49 11.42 6.64
C VAL A 131 12.75 11.73 8.11
N MET A 132 11.70 11.91 8.90
CA MET A 132 11.80 12.21 10.32
C MET A 132 12.42 11.05 11.10
N GLY A 133 12.02 9.80 10.83
CA GLY A 133 12.61 8.61 11.45
C GLY A 133 14.05 8.30 11.03
N GLY A 134 14.57 8.97 9.99
CA GLY A 134 15.98 8.95 9.63
C GLY A 134 16.81 10.05 10.31
N LYS A 135 16.17 11.14 10.76
CA LYS A 135 16.82 12.29 11.42
C LYS A 135 16.73 12.24 12.95
N TYR A 136 15.68 11.65 13.50
CA TYR A 136 15.42 11.59 14.94
C TYR A 136 15.47 10.15 15.45
N SER A 137 15.98 9.97 16.67
CA SER A 137 15.98 8.66 17.35
C SER A 137 14.54 8.21 17.59
N LYS A 138 14.20 7.00 17.13
CA LYS A 138 12.89 6.34 17.32
C LYS A 138 12.73 5.84 18.75
N LYS A 139 12.86 6.76 19.72
CA LYS A 139 12.82 6.45 21.15
C LYS A 139 11.40 6.26 21.68
N TYR A 140 10.40 6.53 20.85
CA TYR A 140 8.97 6.31 21.08
C TYR A 140 8.33 5.86 19.76
#